data_AF-A0A3D1PE32-F1
#
_entry.id   AF-A0A3D1PE32-F1
#
_cell.length_a   1.000
_cell.length_b   1.000
_cell.length_c   1.000
_cell.angle_alpha   90.00
_cell.angle_beta   90.00
_cell.angle_gamma   90.00
#
_symmetry.space_group_name_H-M   'P 1'
#
loop_
_entity.id
_entity.type
_entity.pdbx_description
1 polymer ?
#
loop_
_entity_poly.entity_id
_entity_poly.type
_entity_poly.pdbx_seq_one_letter_code
_entity_poly.pdbx_strand_id
1 'polypeptide(L)'
;MDIKNGFVDTVGNTPLIRLNRFSDETGCEILGKAEFLNPGGSVKDRAALYMIQDAEKKGLLKPGGTVVEGTAGNTGIGLAHICNAKGYKCLIVIPETQSQEKIDALKTLGAEVRTVPAVPYKDPNNYVRLSGRLASEMENA
;
A
#
# COMPACT_ATOMS: atom_id res chain seq x y z
N MET A 1 -20.98 11.42 -15.58
CA MET A 1 -20.28 10.88 -14.39
C MET A 1 -19.92 9.46 -14.76
N ASP A 2 -18.64 9.13 -14.82
CA ASP A 2 -18.20 7.83 -15.32
C ASP A 2 -18.28 6.80 -14.20
N ILE A 3 -18.95 5.68 -14.47
CA ILE A 3 -19.02 4.55 -13.52
C ILE A 3 -17.69 3.79 -13.59
N LYS A 4 -17.07 3.54 -12.43
CA LYS A 4 -15.81 2.79 -12.29
C LYS A 4 -16.09 1.34 -11.87
N ASN A 5 -15.33 0.38 -12.39
CA ASN A 5 -15.52 -1.04 -12.05
C ASN A 5 -14.75 -1.42 -10.78
N GLY A 6 -15.30 -1.04 -9.64
CA GLY A 6 -14.74 -1.38 -8.33
C GLY A 6 -13.57 -0.49 -7.89
N PHE A 7 -12.90 -0.90 -6.80
CA PHE A 7 -11.88 -0.09 -6.10
C PHE A 7 -10.65 0.20 -6.97
N VAL A 8 -10.20 -0.77 -7.76
CA VAL A 8 -8.97 -0.65 -8.55
C VAL A 8 -9.07 0.46 -9.60
N ASP A 9 -10.23 0.59 -10.25
CA ASP A 9 -10.48 1.57 -11.30
C ASP A 9 -10.57 3.02 -10.79
N THR A 10 -10.67 3.23 -9.47
CA THR A 10 -10.70 4.56 -8.85
C THR A 10 -9.32 5.05 -8.40
N VAL A 11 -8.28 4.20 -8.48
CA VAL A 11 -6.90 4.60 -8.16
C VAL A 11 -6.37 5.53 -9.25
N GLY A 12 -5.82 6.67 -8.84
CA GLY A 12 -5.24 7.66 -9.71
C GLY A 12 -6.21 8.74 -10.17
N ASN A 13 -5.85 9.45 -11.25
CA ASN A 13 -6.59 10.63 -11.75
C ASN A 13 -6.98 11.66 -10.67
N THR A 14 -6.17 11.76 -9.62
CA THR A 14 -6.31 12.75 -8.55
C THR A 14 -6.14 14.17 -9.10
N PRO A 15 -6.82 15.17 -8.53
CA PRO A 15 -6.80 16.53 -9.06
C PRO A 15 -5.45 17.24 -8.83
N LEU A 16 -5.17 18.20 -9.69
CA LEU A 16 -4.23 19.29 -9.41
C LEU A 16 -5.04 20.44 -8.81
N ILE A 17 -4.70 20.86 -7.60
CA ILE A 17 -5.37 21.94 -6.89
C ILE A 17 -4.48 23.17 -6.97
N ARG A 18 -4.99 24.27 -7.51
CA ARG A 18 -4.27 25.55 -7.51
C ARG A 18 -4.17 26.10 -6.09
N LEU A 19 -2.96 26.41 -5.65
CA LEU A 19 -2.70 27.04 -4.36
C LEU A 19 -2.74 28.56 -4.53
N ASN A 20 -3.96 29.12 -4.52
CA ASN A 20 -4.23 30.52 -4.88
C ASN A 20 -3.32 31.52 -4.14
N ARG A 21 -3.34 31.52 -2.80
CA ARG A 21 -2.56 32.47 -2.00
C ARG A 21 -1.05 32.44 -2.32
N PHE A 22 -0.46 31.24 -2.39
CA PHE A 22 0.97 31.11 -2.72
C PHE A 22 1.26 31.52 -4.16
N SER A 23 0.35 31.24 -5.08
CA SER A 23 0.50 31.65 -6.48
C SER A 23 0.47 33.17 -6.61
N ASP A 24 -0.45 33.82 -5.89
CA ASP A 24 -0.61 35.27 -5.92
C ASP A 24 0.56 35.99 -5.23
N GLU A 25 1.05 35.47 -4.10
CA GLU A 25 2.19 36.04 -3.36
C GLU A 25 3.53 35.91 -4.11
N THR A 26 3.70 34.86 -4.92
CA THR A 26 4.96 34.59 -5.62
C THR A 26 4.98 35.03 -7.09
N GLY A 27 3.80 35.24 -7.69
CA GLY A 27 3.66 35.45 -9.14
C GLY A 27 3.83 34.18 -9.99
N CYS A 28 4.11 33.03 -9.36
CA CYS A 28 4.27 31.73 -10.03
C CYS A 28 2.97 30.92 -9.96
N GLU A 29 2.74 30.00 -10.91
CA GLU A 29 1.66 29.01 -10.77
C GLU A 29 2.11 27.86 -9.87
N ILE A 30 1.54 27.78 -8.66
CA ILE A 30 1.83 26.72 -7.69
C ILE A 30 0.63 25.79 -7.57
N LEU A 31 0.84 24.51 -7.87
CA LEU A 31 -0.18 23.46 -7.87
C LEU A 31 0.14 22.36 -6.86
N GLY A 32 -0.86 21.92 -6.11
CA GLY A 32 -0.79 20.73 -5.25
C GLY A 32 -1.38 19.51 -5.95
N LYS A 33 -0.60 18.43 -6.09
CA LYS A 33 -1.11 17.15 -6.59
C LYS A 33 -1.74 16.37 -5.44
N ALA A 34 -3.08 16.27 -5.42
CA ALA A 34 -3.86 15.79 -4.28
C ALA A 34 -3.92 14.25 -4.17
N GLU A 35 -2.78 13.60 -3.99
CA GLU A 35 -2.68 12.13 -3.89
C GLU A 35 -3.38 11.51 -2.67
N PHE A 36 -3.75 12.33 -1.68
CA PHE A 36 -4.59 11.90 -0.55
C PHE A 36 -6.03 11.57 -0.97
N LEU A 37 -6.44 11.93 -2.19
CA LEU A 37 -7.76 11.62 -2.76
C LEU A 37 -7.81 10.29 -3.52
N ASN A 38 -6.71 9.51 -3.55
CA ASN A 38 -6.82 8.10 -3.92
C ASN A 38 -7.71 7.38 -2.89
N PRO A 39 -8.40 6.29 -3.28
CA PRO A 39 -9.44 5.67 -2.44
C PRO A 39 -8.92 5.05 -1.12
N GLY A 40 -7.66 4.62 -1.06
CA GLY A 40 -6.94 4.19 0.14
C GLY A 40 -6.26 5.34 0.89
N GLY A 41 -6.48 6.59 0.46
CA GLY A 41 -6.08 7.80 1.18
C GLY A 41 -4.66 8.28 0.93
N SER A 42 -3.93 7.69 -0.03
CA SER A 42 -2.55 8.13 -0.28
C SER A 42 -2.01 7.80 -1.68
N VAL A 43 -0.85 8.37 -2.01
CA VAL A 43 -0.09 8.04 -3.23
C VAL A 43 0.31 6.57 -3.34
N LYS A 44 0.34 5.82 -2.22
CA LYS A 44 0.83 4.43 -2.21
C LYS A 44 -0.12 3.45 -2.89
N ASP A 45 -1.39 3.80 -3.04
CA ASP A 45 -2.36 3.01 -3.80
C ASP A 45 -1.87 2.77 -5.23
N ARG A 46 -1.22 3.77 -5.85
CA ARG A 46 -0.65 3.63 -7.20
C ARG A 46 0.46 2.58 -7.26
N ALA A 47 1.38 2.63 -6.29
CA ALA A 47 2.49 1.70 -6.23
C ALA A 47 2.01 0.28 -5.93
N ALA A 48 1.10 0.14 -4.96
CA ALA A 48 0.48 -1.14 -4.62
C ALA A 48 -0.24 -1.76 -5.83
N LEU A 49 -1.02 -0.95 -6.57
CA LEU A 49 -1.73 -1.42 -7.75
C LEU A 49 -0.77 -1.87 -8.84
N TYR A 50 0.25 -1.06 -9.13
CA TYR A 50 1.26 -1.39 -10.12
C TYR A 50 2.00 -2.68 -9.77
N MET A 51 2.44 -2.86 -8.52
CA MET A 51 3.17 -4.06 -8.09
C MET A 51 2.31 -5.32 -8.25
N ILE A 52 1.03 -5.28 -7.87
CA ILE A 52 0.13 -6.42 -8.01
C ILE A 52 -0.12 -6.74 -9.50
N GLN A 53 -0.41 -5.73 -10.32
CA GLN A 53 -0.63 -5.93 -11.76
C GLN A 53 0.61 -6.45 -12.49
N ASP A 54 1.80 -5.98 -12.11
CA ASP A 54 3.05 -6.46 -12.68
C ASP A 54 3.34 -7.91 -12.26
N ALA A 55 3.09 -8.27 -10.99
CA ALA A 55 3.21 -9.65 -10.51
C ALA A 55 2.21 -10.60 -11.18
N GLU A 56 0.96 -10.16 -11.36
CA GLU A 56 -0.08 -10.87 -12.15
C GLU A 56 0.40 -11.12 -13.58
N LYS A 57 0.87 -10.06 -14.26
CA LYS A 57 1.34 -10.14 -15.65
C LYS A 57 2.53 -11.07 -15.83
N LYS A 58 3.43 -11.11 -14.85
CA LYS A 58 4.60 -12.00 -14.83
C LYS A 58 4.27 -13.43 -14.40
N GLY A 59 3.03 -13.70 -13.95
CA GLY A 59 2.63 -15.00 -13.41
C GLY A 59 3.26 -15.35 -12.07
N LEU A 60 3.81 -14.36 -11.36
CA LEU A 60 4.41 -14.52 -10.04
C LEU A 60 3.33 -14.64 -8.95
N LEU A 61 2.22 -13.93 -9.13
CA LEU A 61 1.07 -13.99 -8.23
C LEU A 61 -0.12 -14.62 -8.96
N LYS A 62 -0.53 -15.82 -8.52
CA LYS A 62 -1.68 -16.55 -9.07
C LYS A 62 -2.94 -16.29 -8.23
N PRO A 63 -4.15 -16.49 -8.78
CA PRO A 63 -5.41 -16.27 -8.05
C PRO A 63 -5.42 -16.89 -6.65
N GLY A 64 -5.89 -16.13 -5.64
CA GLY A 64 -5.90 -16.56 -4.24
C GLY A 64 -4.54 -16.56 -3.53
N GLY A 65 -3.48 -16.06 -4.19
CA GLY A 65 -2.14 -15.92 -3.62
C GLY A 65 -2.04 -14.90 -2.48
N THR A 66 -0.85 -14.82 -1.87
CA THR A 66 -0.60 -13.98 -0.70
C THR A 66 0.43 -12.91 -1.00
N VAL A 67 0.06 -11.63 -0.88
CA VAL A 67 1.04 -10.55 -0.96
C VAL A 67 1.62 -10.30 0.42
N VAL A 68 2.96 -10.40 0.55
CA VAL A 68 3.67 -10.17 1.81
C VAL A 68 4.49 -8.88 1.72
N GLU A 69 4.27 -7.93 2.64
CA GLU A 69 4.98 -6.66 2.66
C GLU A 69 5.45 -6.28 4.06
N GLY A 70 6.68 -5.81 4.17
CA GLY A 70 7.25 -5.29 5.41
C GLY A 70 6.98 -3.79 5.54
N THR A 71 5.87 -3.39 6.14
CA THR A 71 5.50 -1.96 6.25
C THR A 71 4.54 -1.68 7.41
N ALA A 72 4.58 -0.45 7.92
CA ALA A 72 3.66 0.07 8.94
C ALA A 72 2.76 1.20 8.40
N GLY A 73 2.89 1.52 7.12
CA GLY A 73 2.39 2.76 6.55
C GLY A 73 1.40 2.55 5.41
N ASN A 74 1.24 3.61 4.65
CA ASN A 74 0.29 3.71 3.56
C ASN A 74 0.43 2.62 2.48
N THR A 75 1.63 2.04 2.29
CA THR A 75 1.80 0.90 1.37
C THR A 75 0.98 -0.31 1.82
N GLY A 76 0.96 -0.60 3.13
CA GLY A 76 0.19 -1.72 3.67
C GLY A 76 -1.32 -1.49 3.53
N ILE A 77 -1.77 -0.25 3.71
CA ILE A 77 -3.18 0.15 3.49
C ILE A 77 -3.58 -0.06 2.02
N GLY A 78 -2.78 0.47 1.08
CA GLY A 78 -3.04 0.32 -0.35
C GLY A 78 -3.04 -1.15 -0.78
N LEU A 79 -2.06 -1.94 -0.32
CA LEU A 79 -2.01 -3.37 -0.60
C LEU A 79 -3.20 -4.13 -0.02
N ALA A 80 -3.60 -3.86 1.22
CA ALA A 80 -4.77 -4.50 1.84
C ALA A 80 -6.04 -4.27 1.01
N HIS A 81 -6.32 -3.02 0.62
CA HIS A 81 -7.48 -2.71 -0.20
C HIS A 81 -7.45 -3.40 -1.57
N ILE A 82 -6.31 -3.37 -2.26
CA ILE A 82 -6.20 -3.93 -3.60
C ILE A 82 -6.24 -5.46 -3.56
N CYS A 83 -5.61 -6.08 -2.55
CA CYS A 83 -5.70 -7.52 -2.33
C CYS A 83 -7.15 -7.94 -2.11
N ASN A 84 -7.89 -7.25 -1.24
CA ASN A 84 -9.31 -7.54 -1.01
C ASN A 84 -10.14 -7.39 -2.29
N ALA A 85 -9.90 -6.33 -3.06
CA ALA A 85 -10.62 -6.07 -4.32
C ALA A 85 -10.34 -7.12 -5.40
N LYS A 86 -9.15 -7.75 -5.37
CA LYS A 86 -8.70 -8.73 -6.38
C LYS A 86 -8.74 -10.19 -5.90
N GLY A 87 -9.12 -10.44 -4.64
CA GLY A 87 -9.21 -11.79 -4.08
C GLY A 87 -7.86 -12.40 -3.66
N TYR A 88 -6.89 -11.57 -3.25
CA TYR A 88 -5.62 -12.00 -2.66
C TYR A 88 -5.64 -11.89 -1.14
N LYS A 89 -4.80 -12.69 -0.49
CA LYS A 89 -4.46 -12.50 0.92
C LYS A 89 -3.39 -11.41 1.04
N CYS A 90 -3.41 -10.66 2.13
CA CYS A 90 -2.42 -9.63 2.42
C CYS A 90 -1.81 -9.89 3.79
N LEU A 91 -0.49 -10.12 3.85
CA LEU A 91 0.28 -10.26 5.08
C LEU A 91 1.21 -9.07 5.26
N ILE A 92 0.98 -8.29 6.30
CA ILE A 92 1.81 -7.16 6.65
C ILE A 92 2.71 -7.51 7.84
N VAL A 93 4.02 -7.42 7.63
CA VAL A 93 5.03 -7.59 8.68
C VAL A 93 5.44 -6.22 9.21
N ILE A 94 5.24 -5.99 10.51
CA ILE A 94 5.38 -4.68 11.14
C ILE A 94 6.22 -4.78 12.43
N PRO A 95 7.08 -3.79 12.75
CA PRO A 95 7.74 -3.77 14.05
C PRO A 95 6.74 -3.66 15.21
N GLU A 96 6.97 -4.39 16.30
CA GLU A 96 6.14 -4.35 17.51
C GLU A 96 6.15 -2.99 18.22
N THR A 97 7.08 -2.11 17.87
CA THR A 97 7.15 -0.73 18.37
C THR A 97 6.16 0.23 17.70
N GLN A 98 5.41 -0.23 16.68
CA GLN A 98 4.36 0.56 16.07
C GLN A 98 3.12 0.64 16.98
N SER A 99 2.36 1.73 16.82
CA SER A 99 1.20 1.96 17.66
C SER A 99 0.10 0.93 17.40
N GLN A 100 -0.69 0.63 18.42
CA GLN A 100 -1.78 -0.34 18.33
C GLN A 100 -2.83 0.09 17.31
N GLU A 101 -3.09 1.41 17.19
CA GLU A 101 -4.05 1.96 16.23
C GLU A 101 -3.66 1.64 14.78
N LYS A 102 -2.36 1.63 14.46
CA LYS A 102 -1.89 1.26 13.11
C LYS A 102 -2.06 -0.22 12.84
N ILE A 103 -1.76 -1.05 13.83
CA ILE A 103 -1.92 -2.51 13.74
C ILE A 103 -3.40 -2.84 13.54
N ASP A 104 -4.27 -2.22 14.33
CA ASP A 104 -5.71 -2.45 14.29
C ASP A 104 -6.30 -1.92 12.98
N ALA A 105 -5.87 -0.74 12.50
CA ALA A 105 -6.31 -0.22 11.21
C ALA A 105 -6.03 -1.23 10.07
N LEU A 106 -4.83 -1.80 10.00
CA LEU A 106 -4.49 -2.80 8.97
C LEU A 106 -5.33 -4.08 9.10
N LYS A 107 -5.56 -4.55 10.33
CA LYS A 107 -6.42 -5.72 10.59
C LYS A 107 -7.87 -5.46 10.18
N THR A 108 -8.41 -4.29 10.52
CA THR A 108 -9.77 -3.87 10.12
C THR A 108 -9.91 -3.78 8.61
N LEU A 109 -8.84 -3.39 7.92
CA LEU A 109 -8.77 -3.40 6.45
C LEU A 109 -8.62 -4.81 5.85
N GLY A 110 -8.61 -5.88 6.65
CA GLY A 110 -8.56 -7.27 6.19
C GLY A 110 -7.16 -7.82 5.96
N ALA A 111 -6.10 -7.11 6.35
CA ALA A 111 -4.75 -7.65 6.31
C ALA A 111 -4.48 -8.56 7.52
N GLU A 112 -3.78 -9.67 7.30
CA GLU A 112 -3.09 -10.37 8.37
C GLU A 112 -1.89 -9.52 8.80
N VAL A 113 -1.72 -9.31 10.11
CA VAL A 113 -0.63 -8.48 10.63
C VAL A 113 0.26 -9.30 11.56
N ARG A 114 1.54 -9.38 11.22
CA ARG A 114 2.57 -10.07 12.02
C ARG A 114 3.53 -9.05 12.62
N THR A 115 3.48 -8.90 13.94
CA THR A 115 4.41 -8.06 14.68
C THR A 115 5.74 -8.79 14.89
N VAL A 116 6.86 -8.07 14.77
CA VAL A 116 8.21 -8.62 14.97
C VAL A 116 9.10 -7.64 15.75
N PRO A 117 10.15 -8.11 16.44
CA PRO A 117 11.07 -7.22 17.15
C PRO A 117 11.68 -6.15 16.24
N ALA A 118 11.81 -4.92 16.76
CA ALA A 118 12.43 -3.83 16.03
C ALA A 118 13.95 -3.99 16.00
N VAL A 119 14.50 -4.40 14.86
CA VAL A 119 15.94 -4.57 14.66
C VAL A 119 16.47 -3.73 13.48
N PRO A 120 17.76 -3.33 13.48
CA PRO A 120 18.36 -2.57 12.38
C PRO A 120 18.29 -3.31 11.05
N TYR A 121 18.30 -2.59 9.92
CA TYR A 121 18.19 -3.19 8.59
C TYR A 121 19.29 -4.22 8.24
N LYS A 122 20.47 -4.14 8.87
CA LYS A 122 21.55 -5.13 8.70
C LYS A 122 21.21 -6.50 9.29
N ASP A 123 20.26 -6.55 10.22
CA ASP A 123 19.82 -7.78 10.85
C ASP A 123 18.89 -8.55 9.90
N PRO A 124 19.11 -9.86 9.67
CA PRO A 124 18.26 -10.67 8.80
C PRO A 124 16.82 -10.80 9.29
N ASN A 125 16.52 -10.46 10.54
CA ASN A 125 15.19 -10.45 11.14
C ASN A 125 14.51 -9.07 11.08
N ASN A 126 15.12 -8.09 10.42
CA ASN A 126 14.44 -6.84 10.11
C ASN A 126 13.15 -7.13 9.33
N TYR A 127 12.04 -6.48 9.72
CA TYR A 127 10.71 -6.70 9.17
C TYR A 127 10.62 -6.69 7.63
N VAL A 128 11.42 -5.85 6.93
CA VAL A 128 11.49 -5.80 5.46
C VAL A 128 12.20 -7.03 4.87
N ARG A 129 13.29 -7.46 5.48
CA ARG A 129 14.02 -8.66 5.03
C ARG A 129 13.25 -9.93 5.33
N LEU A 130 12.64 -9.96 6.51
CA LEU A 130 11.81 -11.07 6.95
C LEU A 130 10.57 -11.20 6.09
N SER A 131 9.89 -10.11 5.68
CA SER A 131 8.75 -10.19 4.77
C SER A 131 9.12 -10.84 3.43
N GLY A 132 10.26 -10.46 2.84
CA GLY A 132 10.75 -11.09 1.61
C GLY A 132 11.09 -12.58 1.78
N ARG A 133 11.70 -12.96 2.92
CA ARG A 133 11.96 -14.37 3.23
C ARG A 133 10.67 -15.16 3.40
N LEU A 134 9.70 -14.61 4.13
CA LEU A 134 8.39 -15.23 4.32
C LEU A 134 7.67 -15.45 2.99
N ALA A 135 7.68 -14.46 2.09
CA ALA A 135 7.13 -14.62 0.75
C ALA A 135 7.77 -15.81 0.00
N SER A 136 9.12 -15.92 0.03
CA SER A 136 9.83 -17.00 -0.65
C SER A 136 9.58 -18.41 -0.08
N GLU A 137 9.15 -18.50 1.18
CA GLU A 137 8.84 -19.76 1.88
C GLU A 137 7.36 -20.15 1.74
N MET A 138 6.50 -19.24 1.29
CA MET A 138 5.07 -19.45 1.12
C MET A 138 4.74 -19.94 -0.30
N GLU A 139 3.76 -20.84 -0.39
CA GLU A 139 3.21 -21.22 -1.69
C GLU A 139 2.38 -20.06 -2.26
N ASN A 140 2.70 -19.64 -3.50
CA ASN A 140 1.99 -18.58 -4.23
C ASN A 140 1.96 -17.23 -3.49
N ALA A 141 3.15 -16.70 -3.20
CA ALA A 141 3.36 -15.41 -2.52
C ALA A 141 4.46 -14.56 -3.15
#